data_AF-A0A3D4ZNK1-F1
#
_entry.id   AF-A0A3D4ZNK1-F1
#
_cell.length_a   1.000
_cell.length_b   1.000
_cell.length_c   1.000
_cell.angle_alpha   90.00
_cell.angle_beta   90.00
_cell.angle_gamma   90.00
#
_symmetry.space_group_name_H-M   'P 1'
#
loop_
_entity.id
_entity.type
_entity.pdbx_description
1 polymer ?
#
loop_
_entity_poly.entity_id
_entity_poly.type
_entity_poly.pdbx_seq_one_letter_code
_entity_poly.pdbx_strand_id
1 'polypeptide(L)'
;MLQLDFYRTIEKAKGGKGVVVLDERLSAAAQMIRPGSRVADVGTDHGYLIARLLLDGKAAFGYACDIHPNPLEKAAKTLRQYDLQDRCALLLGDGLQGLSEEQVDDVVIAGMGGDMILHILDEAGWRNPAHRFILQPMTKIHELRIGLHRRGYEILKEQAAQVKNFAYTVMQVRWCGQPREITDLFARVGMLPQTRSAAALVYLEKQAQSAEKIAEGLEKSNTKRNEIDKYYELAKEIRAICADWREEE
;
A
#
# COMPACT_ATOMS: atom_id res chain seq x y z
N MET A 1 -13.71 12.20 3.67
CA MET A 1 -12.90 13.42 3.89
C MET A 1 -12.46 13.58 5.35
N LEU A 2 -13.37 13.48 6.34
CA LEU A 2 -13.07 13.66 7.78
C LEU A 2 -11.94 12.80 8.38
N GLN A 3 -11.67 11.60 7.86
CA GLN A 3 -10.75 10.64 8.47
C GLN A 3 -9.30 10.74 7.93
N LEU A 4 -9.07 11.29 6.74
CA LEU A 4 -7.71 11.65 6.27
C LEU A 4 -7.20 12.86 7.04
N ASP A 5 -8.10 13.81 7.32
CA ASP A 5 -7.77 14.96 8.15
C ASP A 5 -7.51 14.56 9.61
N PHE A 6 -8.01 13.44 10.13
CA PHE A 6 -7.66 12.95 11.48
C PHE A 6 -6.17 12.60 11.62
N TYR A 7 -5.55 12.04 10.58
CA TYR A 7 -4.10 11.76 10.58
C TYR A 7 -3.26 13.01 10.28
N ARG A 8 -3.88 14.09 9.77
CA ARG A 8 -3.25 15.38 9.49
C ARG A 8 -3.46 16.43 10.60
N THR A 9 -4.55 16.33 11.37
CA THR A 9 -4.95 17.35 12.35
C THR A 9 -4.31 17.09 13.70
N ILE A 10 -3.69 18.15 14.22
CA ILE A 10 -2.91 18.20 15.44
C ILE A 10 -3.83 18.17 16.65
N GLU A 11 -3.71 17.12 17.47
CA GLU A 11 -3.87 17.27 18.91
C GLU A 11 -2.51 17.03 19.56
N LYS A 12 -2.05 17.99 20.36
CA LYS A 12 -0.88 17.79 21.22
C LYS A 12 -1.13 16.55 22.05
N ALA A 13 -0.24 15.56 21.97
CA ALA A 13 -0.24 14.46 22.93
C ALA A 13 -0.20 15.07 24.34
N LYS A 14 -1.08 14.60 25.24
CA LYS A 14 -1.02 14.95 26.68
C LYS A 14 0.41 14.68 27.15
N GLY A 15 1.16 15.74 27.49
CA GLY A 15 2.56 15.62 27.94
C GLY A 15 3.63 16.36 27.12
N GLY A 16 3.26 17.18 26.11
CA GLY A 16 4.22 18.09 25.44
C GLY A 16 5.16 17.42 24.43
N LYS A 17 4.93 16.15 24.09
CA LYS A 17 5.64 15.42 23.03
C LYS A 17 5.10 15.84 21.65
N GLY A 18 5.98 16.03 20.67
CA GLY A 18 5.59 16.39 19.28
C GLY A 18 4.67 15.34 18.65
N VAL A 19 3.90 15.68 17.61
CA VAL A 19 2.93 14.74 17.00
C VAL A 19 3.61 13.84 15.95
N VAL A 20 3.30 12.53 15.93
CA VAL A 20 3.66 11.67 14.82
C VAL A 20 2.75 11.97 13.64
N VAL A 21 3.30 12.61 12.60
CA VAL A 21 2.57 12.96 11.38
C VAL A 21 2.87 11.94 10.30
N LEU A 22 1.83 11.36 9.73
CA LEU A 22 1.93 10.46 8.60
C LEU A 22 1.70 11.24 7.30
N ASP A 23 2.43 10.89 6.24
CA ASP A 23 2.07 11.35 4.90
C ASP A 23 0.76 10.70 4.43
N GLU A 24 0.22 11.11 3.28
CA GLU A 24 -1.04 10.54 2.78
C GLU A 24 -0.96 9.05 2.50
N ARG A 25 0.20 8.53 2.11
CA ARG A 25 0.37 7.10 1.81
C ARG A 25 0.25 6.28 3.10
N LEU A 26 0.99 6.66 4.13
CA LEU A 26 0.95 6.00 5.43
C LEU A 26 -0.37 6.24 6.14
N SER A 27 -1.01 7.40 5.95
CA SER A 27 -2.36 7.66 6.45
C SER A 27 -3.41 6.75 5.80
N ALA A 28 -3.35 6.56 4.48
CA ALA A 28 -4.23 5.63 3.78
C ALA A 28 -3.99 4.17 4.23
N ALA A 29 -2.74 3.77 4.43
CA ALA A 29 -2.41 2.46 5.01
C ALA A 29 -2.98 2.31 6.43
N ALA A 30 -2.77 3.32 7.29
CA ALA A 30 -3.29 3.34 8.65
C ALA A 30 -4.82 3.23 8.68
N GLN A 31 -5.53 3.86 7.74
CA GLN A 31 -6.99 3.77 7.63
C GLN A 31 -7.49 2.34 7.36
N MET A 32 -6.74 1.54 6.60
CA MET A 32 -7.13 0.17 6.26
C MET A 32 -6.95 -0.83 7.42
N ILE A 33 -6.16 -0.50 8.43
CA ILE A 33 -5.96 -1.35 9.62
C ILE A 33 -7.28 -1.60 10.35
N ARG A 34 -7.50 -2.83 10.79
CA ARG A 34 -8.66 -3.24 11.59
C ARG A 34 -8.51 -2.77 13.03
N PRO A 35 -9.52 -2.15 13.65
CA PRO A 35 -9.46 -1.74 15.06
C PRO A 35 -9.14 -2.92 15.98
N GLY A 36 -8.26 -2.70 16.96
CA GLY A 36 -7.88 -3.70 17.96
C GLY A 36 -6.94 -4.81 17.45
N SER A 37 -6.45 -4.72 16.20
CA SER A 37 -5.52 -5.70 15.64
C SER A 37 -4.13 -5.63 16.27
N ARG A 38 -3.43 -6.75 16.27
CA ARG A 38 -1.98 -6.81 16.38
C ARG A 38 -1.38 -6.56 15.00
N VAL A 39 -0.47 -5.60 14.90
CA VAL A 39 0.00 -5.08 13.60
C VAL A 39 1.49 -5.27 13.44
N ALA A 40 1.94 -5.78 12.30
CA ALA A 40 3.34 -5.72 11.89
C ALA A 40 3.55 -4.60 10.86
N ASP A 41 4.59 -3.80 11.05
CA ASP A 41 5.05 -2.75 10.14
C ASP A 41 6.40 -3.16 9.55
N VAL A 42 6.39 -3.70 8.33
CA VAL A 42 7.57 -4.27 7.65
C VAL A 42 8.28 -3.19 6.86
N GLY A 43 9.58 -3.02 7.13
CA GLY A 43 10.38 -1.90 6.62
C GLY A 43 10.03 -0.61 7.37
N THR A 44 9.97 -0.69 8.70
CA THR A 44 9.40 0.36 9.57
C THR A 44 10.15 1.70 9.51
N ASP A 45 11.41 1.71 9.06
CA ASP A 45 12.30 2.89 8.92
C ASP A 45 12.46 3.71 10.21
N HIS A 46 11.46 4.54 10.55
CA HIS A 46 11.43 5.36 11.76
C HIS A 46 10.37 4.94 12.80
N GLY A 47 9.55 3.92 12.53
CA GLY A 47 8.50 3.47 13.45
C GLY A 47 7.29 4.39 13.53
N TYR A 48 7.13 5.36 12.62
CA TYR A 48 6.07 6.36 12.70
C TYR A 48 4.68 5.76 12.48
N LEU A 49 4.53 4.85 11.52
CA LEU A 49 3.22 4.23 11.27
C LEU A 49 2.76 3.43 12.49
N ILE A 50 3.60 2.52 12.99
CA ILE A 50 3.23 1.69 14.14
C ILE A 50 3.02 2.53 15.41
N ALA A 51 3.84 3.55 15.64
CA ALA A 51 3.67 4.46 16.77
C ALA A 51 2.32 5.19 16.69
N ARG A 52 1.95 5.68 15.50
CA ARG A 52 0.68 6.37 15.30
C ARG A 52 -0.51 5.44 15.54
N LEU A 53 -0.47 4.22 15.01
CA LEU A 53 -1.53 3.22 15.20
C LEU A 53 -1.75 2.87 16.68
N LEU A 54 -0.67 2.81 17.48
CA LEU A 54 -0.74 2.54 18.92
C LEU A 54 -1.24 3.74 19.73
N LEU A 55 -0.82 4.97 19.37
CA LEU A 55 -1.28 6.21 19.98
C LEU A 55 -2.78 6.43 19.77
N ASP A 56 -3.28 6.14 18.57
CA ASP A 56 -4.70 6.24 18.25
C ASP A 56 -5.55 5.12 18.87
N GLY A 57 -4.93 4.16 19.57
CA GLY A 57 -5.61 2.97 20.10
C GLY A 57 -6.14 2.04 19.00
N LYS A 58 -5.75 2.27 17.74
CA LYS A 58 -6.22 1.50 16.59
C LYS A 58 -5.58 0.11 16.55
N ALA A 59 -4.30 0.03 16.90
CA ALA A 59 -3.60 -1.23 17.13
C ALA A 59 -3.58 -1.57 18.63
N ALA A 60 -3.81 -2.84 18.96
CA ALA A 60 -3.67 -3.36 20.31
C ALA A 60 -2.19 -3.53 20.69
N PHE A 61 -1.40 -4.09 19.78
CA PHE A 61 0.04 -4.33 19.90
C PHE A 61 0.73 -4.18 18.54
N GLY A 62 2.01 -3.81 18.53
CA GLY A 62 2.79 -3.61 17.31
C GLY A 62 4.06 -4.46 17.19
N TYR A 63 4.47 -4.73 15.96
CA TYR A 63 5.79 -5.28 15.61
C TYR A 63 6.44 -4.36 14.58
N ALA A 64 7.47 -3.62 14.97
CA ALA A 64 8.27 -2.83 14.04
C ALA A 64 9.39 -3.72 13.50
N CYS A 65 9.33 -4.04 12.21
CA CYS A 65 10.24 -4.99 11.57
C CYS A 65 11.14 -4.27 10.56
N ASP A 66 12.42 -4.58 10.55
CA ASP A 66 13.35 -4.09 9.53
C ASP A 66 14.53 -5.05 9.38
N ILE A 67 15.11 -5.12 8.18
CA ILE A 67 16.30 -5.93 7.92
C ILE A 67 17.57 -5.26 8.44
N HIS A 68 17.52 -3.95 8.68
CA HIS A 68 18.67 -3.17 9.12
C HIS A 68 18.55 -2.73 10.59
N PRO A 69 19.65 -2.83 11.38
CA PRO A 69 19.64 -2.37 12.77
C PRO A 69 19.37 -0.87 12.94
N ASN A 70 19.89 -0.03 12.04
CA ASN A 70 19.78 1.43 12.15
C ASN A 70 18.29 1.93 12.07
N PRO A 71 17.47 1.49 11.10
CA PRO A 71 16.02 1.66 11.16
C PRO A 71 15.38 1.25 12.50
N LEU A 72 15.72 0.07 13.03
CA LEU A 72 15.16 -0.36 14.31
C LEU A 72 15.60 0.51 15.48
N GLU A 73 16.83 1.02 15.48
CA GLU A 73 17.28 1.99 16.49
C GLU A 73 16.48 3.30 16.42
N LYS A 74 16.17 3.77 15.21
CA LYS A 74 15.30 4.94 15.00
C LYS A 74 13.87 4.66 15.47
N ALA A 75 13.30 3.51 15.10
CA ALA A 75 11.99 3.07 15.57
C ALA A 75 11.96 2.96 17.10
N ALA A 76 13.00 2.41 17.72
CA ALA A 76 13.13 2.35 19.19
C ALA A 76 13.13 3.75 19.83
N LYS A 77 13.82 4.73 19.22
CA LYS A 77 13.80 6.12 19.68
C LYS A 77 12.40 6.72 19.59
N THR A 78 11.69 6.49 18.49
CA THR A 78 10.29 6.91 18.33
C THR A 78 9.40 6.27 19.40
N LEU A 79 9.45 4.95 19.57
CA LEU A 79 8.64 4.25 20.56
C LEU A 79 8.90 4.76 21.99
N ARG A 80 10.16 4.99 22.38
CA ARG A 80 10.50 5.59 23.67
C ARG A 80 10.01 7.03 23.79
N GLN A 81 10.14 7.82 22.72
CA GLN A 81 9.64 9.19 22.71
C GLN A 81 8.14 9.25 23.03
N TYR A 82 7.36 8.22 22.67
CA TYR A 82 5.91 8.17 22.89
C TYR A 82 5.46 7.22 24.01
N ASP A 83 6.39 6.69 24.81
CA ASP A 83 6.12 5.70 25.88
C ASP A 83 5.39 4.43 25.38
N LEU A 84 5.76 3.95 24.19
CA LEU A 84 5.14 2.80 23.51
C LEU A 84 5.98 1.52 23.56
N GLN A 85 7.13 1.52 24.24
CA GLN A 85 8.03 0.36 24.25
C GLN A 85 7.37 -0.94 24.75
N ASP A 86 6.40 -0.84 25.66
CA ASP A 86 5.70 -2.02 26.21
C ASP A 86 4.55 -2.51 25.32
N ARG A 87 4.25 -1.77 24.24
CA ARG A 87 3.15 -2.07 23.30
C ARG A 87 3.65 -2.36 21.89
N CYS A 88 4.95 -2.38 21.67
CA CYS A 88 5.55 -2.66 20.38
C CYS A 88 6.88 -3.42 20.52
N ALA A 89 7.00 -4.57 19.86
CA ALA A 89 8.25 -5.30 19.75
C ALA A 89 9.05 -4.83 18.51
N LEU A 90 10.38 -4.86 18.62
CA LEU A 90 11.30 -4.60 17.51
C LEU A 90 11.86 -5.92 17.00
N LEU A 91 11.77 -6.17 15.68
CA LEU A 91 12.23 -7.41 15.06
C LEU A 91 13.24 -7.10 13.95
N LEU A 92 14.46 -7.61 14.11
CA LEU A 92 15.50 -7.58 13.09
C LEU A 92 15.37 -8.83 12.23
N GLY A 93 14.98 -8.65 10.97
CA GLY A 93 14.74 -9.77 10.06
C GLY A 93 14.37 -9.32 8.65
N ASP A 94 14.55 -10.23 7.70
CA ASP A 94 14.12 -9.99 6.32
C ASP A 94 12.60 -10.24 6.19
N GLY A 95 11.85 -9.20 5.81
CA GLY A 95 10.40 -9.26 5.69
C GLY A 95 9.70 -9.64 7.01
N LEU A 96 9.09 -10.82 7.03
CA LEU A 96 8.34 -11.37 8.17
C LEU A 96 9.11 -12.45 8.93
N GLN A 97 10.39 -12.68 8.62
CA GLN A 97 11.21 -13.64 9.35
C GLN A 97 11.26 -13.34 10.85
N GLY A 98 11.09 -14.36 11.67
CA GLY A 98 11.08 -14.24 13.14
C GLY A 98 9.74 -13.81 13.74
N LEU A 99 8.72 -13.55 12.92
CA LEU A 99 7.34 -13.33 13.36
C LEU A 99 6.48 -14.54 12.96
N SER A 100 5.73 -15.12 13.90
CA SER A 100 4.78 -16.19 13.56
C SER A 100 3.43 -15.61 13.15
N GLU A 101 2.71 -16.30 12.25
CA GLU A 101 1.43 -15.83 11.73
C GLU A 101 0.39 -15.64 12.86
N GLU A 102 0.44 -16.46 13.90
CA GLU A 102 -0.47 -16.39 15.05
C GLU A 102 -0.28 -15.14 15.92
N GLN A 103 0.84 -14.44 15.78
CA GLN A 103 1.17 -13.25 16.56
C GLN A 103 0.58 -11.96 15.99
N VAL A 104 0.14 -11.96 14.74
CA VAL A 104 -0.25 -10.75 14.01
C VAL A 104 -1.56 -10.95 13.24
N ASP A 105 -2.38 -9.90 13.20
CA ASP A 105 -3.64 -9.92 12.47
C ASP A 105 -3.53 -9.13 11.17
N ASP A 106 -2.89 -7.95 11.22
CA ASP A 106 -2.69 -7.07 10.06
C ASP A 106 -1.19 -6.82 9.83
N VAL A 107 -0.74 -6.87 8.58
CA VAL A 107 0.64 -6.62 8.18
C VAL A 107 0.68 -5.44 7.21
N VAL A 108 1.52 -4.46 7.46
CA VAL A 108 1.80 -3.36 6.54
C VAL A 108 3.14 -3.59 5.87
N ILE A 109 3.17 -3.47 4.54
CA ILE A 109 4.39 -3.45 3.74
C ILE A 109 4.32 -2.21 2.85
N ALA A 110 5.00 -1.15 3.26
CA ALA A 110 4.91 0.16 2.62
C ALA A 110 6.26 0.67 2.13
N GLY A 111 6.26 1.50 1.08
CA GLY A 111 7.49 2.11 0.56
C GLY A 111 8.39 1.18 -0.25
N MET A 112 7.92 -0.03 -0.60
CA MET A 112 8.71 -1.05 -1.31
C MET A 112 8.31 -1.23 -2.78
N GLY A 113 9.18 -1.83 -3.59
CA GLY A 113 8.85 -2.26 -4.95
C GLY A 113 7.85 -3.41 -4.96
N GLY A 114 7.00 -3.50 -5.99
CA GLY A 114 5.99 -4.56 -6.10
C GLY A 114 6.58 -5.99 -6.11
N ASP A 115 7.76 -6.15 -6.69
CA ASP A 115 8.54 -7.39 -6.67
C ASP A 115 9.02 -7.76 -5.26
N MET A 116 9.55 -6.79 -4.52
CA MET A 116 9.96 -7.00 -3.13
C MET A 116 8.77 -7.38 -2.24
N ILE A 117 7.62 -6.72 -2.43
CA ILE A 117 6.40 -7.06 -1.71
C ILE A 117 5.98 -8.51 -1.99
N LEU A 118 5.99 -8.94 -3.26
CA LEU A 118 5.67 -10.33 -3.60
C LEU A 118 6.66 -11.32 -2.97
N HIS A 119 7.95 -10.98 -2.96
CA HIS A 119 8.98 -11.81 -2.33
C HIS A 119 8.72 -11.98 -0.82
N ILE A 120 8.44 -10.90 -0.10
CA ILE A 120 8.13 -10.95 1.33
C ILE A 120 6.89 -11.83 1.61
N LEU A 121 5.86 -11.73 0.76
CA LEU A 121 4.66 -12.58 0.88
C LEU A 121 4.98 -14.06 0.61
N ASP A 122 5.82 -14.35 -0.38
CA ASP A 122 6.23 -15.72 -0.74
C ASP A 122 7.07 -16.37 0.37
N GLU A 123 8.05 -15.64 0.92
CA GLU A 123 8.90 -16.12 2.01
C GLU A 123 8.12 -16.35 3.31
N ALA A 124 7.13 -15.50 3.59
CA ALA A 124 6.23 -15.73 4.72
C ALA A 124 5.40 -17.01 4.52
N GLY A 125 4.89 -17.23 3.30
CA GLY A 125 4.12 -18.42 2.97
C GLY A 125 2.75 -18.53 3.68
N TRP A 126 2.28 -17.44 4.31
CA TRP A 126 1.05 -17.43 5.11
C TRP A 126 -0.19 -17.53 4.22
N ARG A 127 -0.97 -18.60 4.42
CA ARG A 127 -2.18 -18.91 3.62
C ARG A 127 -3.45 -18.87 4.45
N ASN A 128 -3.47 -18.04 5.48
CA ASN A 128 -4.63 -17.87 6.35
C ASN A 128 -5.47 -16.64 5.92
N PRO A 129 -6.76 -16.82 5.54
CA PRO A 129 -7.63 -15.73 5.10
C PRO A 129 -8.00 -14.75 6.22
N ALA A 130 -7.64 -15.04 7.48
CA ALA A 130 -7.84 -14.14 8.62
C ALA A 130 -6.89 -12.93 8.60
N HIS A 131 -5.72 -13.05 7.99
CA HIS A 131 -4.76 -11.94 7.90
C HIS A 131 -5.20 -10.90 6.88
N ARG A 132 -4.81 -9.64 7.13
CA ARG A 132 -4.88 -8.57 6.12
C ARG A 132 -3.48 -8.06 5.86
N PHE A 133 -3.13 -7.96 4.59
CA PHE A 133 -1.91 -7.29 4.17
C PHE A 133 -2.29 -5.94 3.58
N ILE A 134 -1.71 -4.88 4.10
CA ILE A 134 -1.87 -3.51 3.63
C ILE A 134 -0.60 -3.16 2.90
N LEU A 135 -0.68 -3.11 1.57
CA LEU A 135 0.46 -3.00 0.69
C LEU A 135 0.48 -1.60 0.06
N GLN A 136 1.62 -0.93 0.16
CA GLN A 136 1.85 0.34 -0.51
C GLN A 136 3.09 0.21 -1.41
N PRO A 137 2.90 -0.20 -2.69
CA PRO A 137 4.00 -0.30 -3.64
C PRO A 137 4.44 1.08 -4.15
N MET A 138 5.74 1.25 -4.36
CA MET A 138 6.34 2.43 -4.98
C MET A 138 6.55 2.26 -6.48
N THR A 139 6.77 1.03 -6.93
CA THR A 139 7.04 0.67 -8.34
C THR A 139 6.38 -0.67 -8.69
N LYS A 140 6.36 -1.03 -9.98
CA LYS A 140 5.86 -2.34 -10.48
C LYS A 140 4.44 -2.70 -9.98
N ILE A 141 3.58 -1.69 -9.84
CA ILE A 141 2.24 -1.86 -9.26
C ILE A 141 1.39 -2.87 -10.04
N HIS A 142 1.41 -2.79 -11.38
CA HIS A 142 0.67 -3.72 -12.23
C HIS A 142 1.15 -5.17 -12.09
N GLU A 143 2.47 -5.38 -12.02
CA GLU A 143 3.07 -6.68 -11.76
C GLU A 143 2.70 -7.20 -10.37
N LEU A 144 2.65 -6.33 -9.35
CA LEU A 144 2.17 -6.69 -8.02
C LEU A 144 0.72 -7.19 -8.07
N ARG A 145 -0.19 -6.45 -8.72
CA ARG A 145 -1.61 -6.87 -8.84
C ARG A 145 -1.73 -8.22 -9.55
N ILE A 146 -0.98 -8.45 -10.63
CA ILE A 146 -0.96 -9.74 -11.33
C ILE A 146 -0.41 -10.84 -10.42
N GLY A 147 0.73 -10.57 -9.77
CA GLY A 147 1.42 -11.53 -8.90
C GLY A 147 0.60 -11.94 -7.69
N LEU A 148 -0.13 -11.01 -7.08
CA LEU A 148 -1.06 -11.28 -5.98
C LEU A 148 -2.16 -12.25 -6.41
N HIS A 149 -2.82 -11.95 -7.54
CA HIS A 149 -3.93 -12.76 -8.04
C HIS A 149 -3.48 -14.16 -8.46
N ARG A 150 -2.30 -14.30 -9.08
CA ARG A 150 -1.71 -15.62 -9.38
C ARG A 150 -1.37 -16.44 -8.14
N ARG A 151 -1.06 -15.78 -7.02
CA ARG A 151 -0.81 -16.42 -5.71
C ARG A 151 -2.08 -16.72 -4.92
N GLY A 152 -3.25 -16.41 -5.47
CA GLY A 152 -4.53 -16.61 -4.80
C GLY A 152 -4.82 -15.58 -3.71
N TYR A 153 -4.26 -14.37 -3.83
CA TYR A 153 -4.72 -13.22 -3.07
C TYR A 153 -5.84 -12.49 -3.81
N GLU A 154 -6.71 -11.85 -3.05
CA GLU A 154 -7.68 -10.89 -3.57
C GLU A 154 -7.48 -9.51 -2.96
N ILE A 155 -7.73 -8.48 -3.75
CA ILE A 155 -7.78 -7.10 -3.29
C ILE A 155 -9.18 -6.85 -2.72
N LEU A 156 -9.25 -6.46 -1.45
CA LEU A 156 -10.50 -6.14 -0.75
C LEU A 156 -10.85 -4.67 -0.85
N LYS A 157 -9.83 -3.81 -0.79
CA LYS A 157 -9.93 -2.36 -0.86
C LYS A 157 -8.68 -1.82 -1.51
N GLU A 158 -8.82 -0.74 -2.25
CA GLU A 158 -7.69 -0.01 -2.82
C GLU A 158 -8.00 1.47 -2.77
N GLN A 159 -7.03 2.31 -2.43
CA GLN A 159 -7.20 3.75 -2.35
C GLN A 159 -5.99 4.44 -2.95
N ALA A 160 -6.22 5.54 -3.66
CA ALA A 160 -5.15 6.40 -4.12
C ALA A 160 -4.76 7.40 -3.03
N ALA A 161 -3.48 7.72 -2.95
CA ALA A 161 -2.91 8.74 -2.07
C ALA A 161 -2.04 9.69 -2.90
N GLN A 162 -2.02 10.98 -2.57
CA GLN A 162 -1.23 11.96 -3.31
C GLN A 162 -0.17 12.56 -2.39
N VAL A 163 1.10 12.50 -2.80
CA VAL A 163 2.16 13.22 -2.09
C VAL A 163 2.89 14.09 -3.10
N LYS A 164 2.77 15.40 -2.94
CA LYS A 164 3.24 16.39 -3.92
C LYS A 164 2.60 16.11 -5.30
N ASN A 165 3.43 15.90 -6.32
CA ASN A 165 2.99 15.64 -7.70
C ASN A 165 2.89 14.14 -8.03
N PHE A 166 2.98 13.26 -7.02
CA PHE A 166 2.97 11.82 -7.22
C PHE A 166 1.69 11.21 -6.64
N ALA A 167 0.96 10.50 -7.49
CA ALA A 167 -0.13 9.63 -7.07
C ALA A 167 0.39 8.21 -6.83
N TYR A 168 0.02 7.66 -5.67
CA TYR A 168 0.33 6.33 -5.18
C TYR A 168 -0.94 5.55 -4.99
N THR A 169 -0.81 4.23 -4.82
CA THR A 169 -1.91 3.37 -4.42
C THR A 169 -1.55 2.60 -3.15
N VAL A 170 -2.55 2.37 -2.32
CA VAL A 170 -2.51 1.51 -1.14
C VAL A 170 -3.61 0.48 -1.30
N MET A 171 -3.30 -0.79 -1.11
CA MET A 171 -4.26 -1.89 -1.26
C MET A 171 -4.30 -2.76 -0.01
N GLN A 172 -5.50 -3.10 0.44
CA GLN A 172 -5.72 -4.14 1.44
C GLN A 172 -6.04 -5.44 0.72
N VAL A 173 -5.27 -6.48 1.01
CA VAL A 173 -5.41 -7.80 0.39
C VAL A 173 -5.52 -8.89 1.45
N ARG A 174 -6.08 -10.03 1.06
CA ARG A 174 -6.04 -11.27 1.84
C ARG A 174 -5.81 -12.45 0.93
N TRP A 175 -5.28 -13.53 1.49
CA TRP A 175 -5.26 -14.81 0.80
C TRP A 175 -6.69 -15.38 0.73
N CYS A 176 -7.11 -15.83 -0.45
CA CYS A 176 -8.38 -16.51 -0.68
C CYS A 176 -8.22 -17.90 -1.30
N GLY A 177 -6.99 -18.29 -1.67
CA GLY A 177 -6.68 -19.61 -2.20
C GLY A 177 -7.19 -19.86 -3.61
N GLN A 178 -7.60 -18.82 -4.33
CA GLN A 178 -8.13 -18.91 -5.70
C GLN A 178 -7.22 -18.14 -6.67
N PRO A 179 -6.16 -18.79 -7.21
CA PRO A 179 -5.35 -18.24 -8.27
C PRO A 179 -6.20 -17.83 -9.48
N ARG A 180 -5.98 -16.62 -10.00
CA ARG A 180 -6.65 -16.13 -11.20
C ARG A 180 -5.78 -15.19 -12.02
N GLU A 181 -6.02 -15.18 -13.32
CA GLU A 181 -5.53 -14.13 -14.20
C GLU A 181 -6.44 -12.90 -14.09
N ILE A 182 -5.87 -11.73 -14.35
CA ILE A 182 -6.58 -10.45 -14.38
C ILE A 182 -6.34 -9.77 -15.72
N THR A 183 -7.30 -8.96 -16.16
CA THR A 183 -7.17 -8.15 -17.38
C THR A 183 -6.05 -7.11 -17.22
N ASP A 184 -5.45 -6.68 -18.34
CA ASP A 184 -4.48 -5.58 -18.35
C ASP A 184 -5.05 -4.28 -17.78
N LEU A 185 -6.33 -3.99 -18.04
CA LEU A 185 -7.02 -2.84 -17.45
C LEU A 185 -6.96 -2.91 -15.92
N PHE A 186 -7.50 -3.99 -15.32
CA PHE A 186 -7.46 -4.17 -13.87
C PHE A 186 -6.03 -4.19 -13.32
N ALA A 187 -5.06 -4.77 -14.03
CA ALA A 187 -3.66 -4.70 -13.60
C ALA A 187 -3.15 -3.25 -13.50
N ARG A 188 -3.59 -2.34 -14.38
CA ARG A 188 -3.20 -0.92 -14.37
C ARG A 188 -3.95 -0.09 -13.35
N VAL A 189 -5.25 -0.29 -13.21
CA VAL A 189 -6.11 0.62 -12.42
C VAL A 189 -6.60 0.04 -11.09
N GLY A 190 -6.58 -1.29 -10.94
CA GLY A 190 -7.05 -1.97 -9.74
C GLY A 190 -8.50 -1.63 -9.40
N MET A 191 -8.80 -1.47 -8.12
CA MET A 191 -10.12 -1.07 -7.64
C MET A 191 -10.34 0.46 -7.58
N LEU A 192 -9.38 1.25 -8.06
CA LEU A 192 -9.47 2.71 -8.01
C LEU A 192 -10.66 3.29 -8.78
N PRO A 193 -11.11 2.71 -9.92
CA PRO A 193 -12.32 3.15 -10.60
C PRO A 193 -13.59 3.10 -9.73
N GLN A 194 -13.64 2.26 -8.69
CA GLN A 194 -14.80 2.20 -7.79
C GLN A 194 -14.69 3.20 -6.62
N THR A 195 -13.50 3.74 -6.35
CA THR A 195 -13.27 4.63 -5.18
C THR A 195 -13.64 6.08 -5.42
N ARG A 196 -13.66 6.53 -6.68
CA ARG A 196 -14.06 7.89 -7.11
C ARG A 196 -13.51 9.02 -6.23
N SER A 197 -12.19 9.11 -6.12
CA SER A 197 -11.51 10.20 -5.41
C SER A 197 -10.64 11.04 -6.34
N ALA A 198 -10.39 12.31 -6.00
CA ALA A 198 -9.50 13.18 -6.78
C ALA A 198 -8.10 12.56 -6.97
N ALA A 199 -7.54 11.95 -5.92
CA ALA A 199 -6.27 11.23 -6.01
C ALA A 199 -6.35 10.01 -6.96
N ALA A 200 -7.50 9.32 -7.00
CA ALA A 200 -7.71 8.22 -7.94
C ALA A 200 -7.76 8.73 -9.38
N LEU A 201 -8.44 9.85 -9.64
CA LEU A 201 -8.46 10.45 -10.97
C LEU A 201 -7.04 10.78 -11.47
N VAL A 202 -6.23 11.43 -10.63
CA VAL A 202 -4.82 11.72 -10.94
C VAL A 202 -4.03 10.44 -11.22
N TYR A 203 -4.25 9.39 -10.43
CA TYR A 203 -3.60 8.09 -10.66
C TYR A 203 -4.00 7.48 -12.01
N LEU A 204 -5.30 7.46 -12.33
CA LEU A 204 -5.84 6.88 -13.55
C LEU A 204 -5.32 7.62 -14.79
N GLU A 205 -5.33 8.95 -14.78
CA GLU A 205 -4.76 9.76 -15.86
C GLU A 205 -3.28 9.44 -16.10
N LYS A 206 -2.51 9.25 -15.03
CA LYS A 206 -1.10 8.85 -15.13
C LYS A 206 -0.95 7.45 -15.73
N GLN A 207 -1.86 6.51 -15.46
CA GLN A 207 -1.84 5.19 -16.09
C GLN A 207 -2.17 5.26 -17.58
N ALA A 208 -3.16 6.08 -17.98
CA ALA A 208 -3.47 6.30 -19.40
C ALA A 208 -2.27 6.88 -20.16
N GLN A 209 -1.66 7.94 -19.62
CA GLN A 209 -0.45 8.55 -20.20
C GLN A 209 0.72 7.56 -20.26
N SER A 210 0.87 6.69 -19.25
CA SER A 210 1.91 5.66 -19.28
C SER A 210 1.67 4.63 -20.38
N ALA A 211 0.41 4.24 -20.63
CA ALA A 211 0.08 3.30 -21.69
C ALA A 211 0.34 3.92 -23.08
N GLU A 212 -0.03 5.19 -23.30
CA GLU A 212 0.28 5.92 -24.54
C GLU A 212 1.79 5.97 -24.81
N LYS A 213 2.59 6.35 -23.80
CA LYS A 213 4.05 6.40 -23.94
C LYS A 213 4.67 5.04 -24.28
N ILE A 214 4.09 3.95 -23.77
CA ILE A 214 4.53 2.60 -24.12
C ILE A 214 4.22 2.33 -25.60
N ALA A 215 2.98 2.61 -26.04
CA ALA A 215 2.58 2.44 -27.44
C ALA A 215 3.50 3.22 -28.41
N GLU A 216 3.73 4.51 -28.13
CA GLU A 216 4.63 5.38 -28.91
C GLU A 216 6.07 4.87 -28.93
N GLY A 217 6.53 4.30 -27.82
CA GLY A 217 7.86 3.67 -27.73
C GLY A 217 7.97 2.42 -28.61
N LEU A 218 6.92 1.60 -28.64
CA LEU A 218 6.84 0.37 -29.44
C LEU A 218 6.73 0.65 -30.94
N GLU A 219 6.07 1.74 -31.34
CA GLU A 219 6.04 2.19 -32.74
C GLU A 219 7.45 2.47 -33.29
N LYS A 220 8.32 3.04 -32.45
CA LYS A 220 9.70 3.37 -32.81
C LYS A 220 10.62 2.14 -32.92
N SER A 221 10.25 1.01 -32.32
CA SER A 221 11.08 -0.20 -32.25
C SER A 221 10.68 -1.30 -33.26
N ASN A 222 9.84 -0.99 -34.25
CA ASN A 222 9.34 -1.94 -35.26
C ASN A 222 8.63 -3.16 -34.63
N THR A 223 7.94 -2.93 -33.50
CA THR A 223 7.14 -3.94 -32.80
C THR A 223 5.88 -4.29 -33.60
N LYS A 224 5.33 -5.50 -33.39
CA LYS A 224 4.08 -5.92 -34.03
C LYS A 224 2.94 -4.95 -33.71
N ARG A 225 2.15 -4.60 -34.73
CA ARG A 225 1.04 -3.63 -34.64
C ARG A 225 0.01 -3.96 -33.55
N ASN A 226 -0.27 -5.25 -33.33
CA ASN A 226 -1.21 -5.71 -32.31
C ASN A 226 -0.79 -5.34 -30.87
N GLU A 227 0.51 -5.36 -30.55
CA GLU A 227 1.02 -4.97 -29.23
C GLU A 227 0.92 -3.45 -29.03
N ILE A 228 1.14 -2.67 -30.09
CA ILE A 228 0.96 -1.20 -30.05
C ILE A 228 -0.50 -0.85 -29.82
N ASP A 229 -1.41 -1.41 -30.63
CA ASP A 229 -2.84 -1.13 -30.55
C ASP A 229 -3.43 -1.52 -29.18
N LYS A 230 -2.93 -2.61 -28.58
CA LYS A 230 -3.28 -3.02 -27.23
C LYS A 230 -3.07 -1.92 -26.19
N TYR A 231 -1.95 -1.21 -26.23
CA TYR A 231 -1.66 -0.14 -25.27
C TYR A 231 -2.48 1.14 -25.56
N TYR A 232 -2.77 1.43 -26.83
CA TYR A 232 -3.67 2.54 -27.17
C TYR A 232 -5.11 2.29 -26.73
N GLU A 233 -5.65 1.08 -26.96
CA GLU A 233 -6.99 0.74 -26.47
C GLU A 233 -7.04 0.75 -24.94
N LEU A 234 -6.02 0.23 -24.25
CA LEU A 234 -5.92 0.33 -22.80
C LEU A 234 -5.92 1.79 -22.31
N ALA A 235 -5.17 2.68 -22.96
CA ALA A 235 -5.16 4.10 -22.60
C ALA A 235 -6.55 4.74 -22.79
N LYS A 236 -7.22 4.42 -23.90
CA LYS A 236 -8.56 4.90 -24.23
C LYS A 236 -9.60 4.40 -23.24
N GLU A 237 -9.56 3.13 -22.85
CA GLU A 237 -10.43 2.57 -21.80
C GLU A 237 -10.25 3.32 -20.47
N ILE A 238 -9.02 3.57 -20.05
CA ILE A 238 -8.74 4.32 -18.81
C ILE A 238 -9.24 5.78 -18.94
N ARG A 239 -9.07 6.42 -20.09
CA ARG A 239 -9.56 7.79 -20.32
C ARG A 239 -11.09 7.87 -20.32
N ALA A 240 -11.78 6.86 -20.83
CA ALA A 240 -13.24 6.78 -20.76
C ALA A 240 -13.71 6.76 -19.30
N ILE A 241 -13.08 5.93 -18.45
CA ILE A 241 -13.35 5.92 -17.00
C ILE A 241 -13.16 7.31 -16.38
N CYS A 242 -12.08 8.02 -16.75
CA CYS A 242 -11.84 9.38 -16.24
C CYS A 242 -12.87 10.41 -16.76
N ALA A 243 -13.34 10.27 -18.00
CA ALA A 243 -14.30 11.20 -18.61
C ALA A 243 -15.68 11.07 -17.96
N ASP A 244 -16.15 9.83 -17.76
CA ASP A 244 -17.43 9.54 -17.09
C ASP A 244 -17.52 10.20 -15.70
N TRP A 245 -16.38 10.39 -15.01
CA TRP A 245 -16.36 11.05 -13.71
C TRP A 245 -16.54 12.56 -13.76
N ARG A 246 -16.10 13.20 -14.85
CA ARG A 246 -16.17 14.66 -15.00
C ARG A 246 -17.54 15.14 -15.47
N GLU A 247 -18.35 14.24 -16.03
CA GLU A 247 -19.72 14.51 -16.48
C GLU A 247 -20.77 14.37 -15.35
N GLU A 248 -20.38 13.77 -14.22
CA GLU A 248 -21.24 13.59 -13.04
C GLU A 248 -21.02 14.65 -11.93
N GLU A 249 -20.05 15.56 -12.08
CA GLU A 249 -19.81 16.72 -11.19
C GLU A 249 -20.50 17.99 -11.70
#